data_AF-A0A0Q8PUV5-F1
#
_entry.id   AF-A0A0Q8PUV5-F1
#
_cell.length_a   1.000
_cell.length_b   1.000
_cell.length_c   1.000
_cell.angle_alpha   90.00
_cell.angle_beta   90.00
_cell.angle_gamma   90.00
#
_symmetry.space_group_name_H-M   'P 1'
#
loop_
_entity.id
_entity.type
_entity.pdbx_description
1 polymer ?
#
loop_
_entity_poly.entity_id
_entity_poly.type
_entity_poly.pdbx_seq_one_letter_code
_entity_poly.pdbx_strand_id
1 'polypeptide(L)'
;MAKDHDLLDDVGDDFPDDDLRWLLSDAVADVDPGDGLGAIRRRTAQVPRRTPRRWPLLVLGAGTATAAVIGAVALVGSLGRPGGEDGPADQPAERLDAVATYFLGTTPEGDRLYREFQSVPHTGDGTARALSALRRLETDAGPDDPDYRTAWPDGAFLALDATAEAITVRISEGAAADPAAVAVESIQQVVYTAQAAVGRVVPVTVETAGGTVRTDVVRDGDVLTPVNISDPAEGHTVDDLLTVRGTVRPPTGLDSLPWTLVADGEVALSGEAPVTGGTWEQTTDITDLAPGTYTLVVSLLVGPDDPAVDTRTLTVR
;
A
#
# COMPACT_ATOMS: atom_id res chain seq x y z
N MET A 1 -11.07 -53.79 36.86
CA MET A 1 -10.24 -54.04 35.66
C MET A 1 -10.76 -53.12 34.58
N ALA A 2 -10.37 -51.84 34.66
CA ALA A 2 -10.81 -50.79 33.75
C ALA A 2 -9.78 -50.64 32.61
N LYS A 3 -10.23 -50.15 31.46
CA LYS A 3 -9.42 -49.97 30.26
C LYS A 3 -9.77 -48.60 29.69
N ASP A 4 -9.00 -47.60 30.08
CA ASP A 4 -9.00 -46.21 29.62
C ASP A 4 -7.57 -45.67 29.75
N HIS A 5 -7.26 -44.59 29.03
CA HIS A 5 -5.92 -44.08 28.67
C HIS A 5 -5.22 -44.84 27.54
N ASP A 6 -5.50 -44.41 26.30
CA ASP A 6 -4.47 -43.86 25.39
C ASP A 6 -5.18 -42.99 24.34
N LEU A 7 -5.34 -41.71 24.69
CA LEU A 7 -5.76 -40.61 23.83
C LEU A 7 -5.02 -39.37 24.34
N LEU A 8 -3.76 -39.25 23.92
CA LEU A 8 -2.95 -38.05 24.09
C LEU A 8 -2.39 -37.66 22.72
N ASP A 9 -2.94 -36.56 22.22
CA ASP A 9 -2.20 -35.47 21.60
C ASP A 9 -1.26 -35.85 20.44
N ASP A 10 -1.87 -36.27 19.32
CA ASP A 10 -1.33 -36.00 18.00
C ASP A 10 -1.78 -34.60 17.55
N VAL A 11 -1.24 -33.57 18.23
CA VAL A 11 -1.34 -32.17 17.80
C VAL A 11 -0.04 -31.87 17.06
N GLY A 12 0.02 -32.31 15.81
CA GLY A 12 1.11 -31.95 14.90
C GLY A 12 1.02 -30.49 14.49
N ASP A 13 2.14 -29.77 14.60
CA ASP A 13 2.34 -28.42 14.04
C ASP A 13 2.39 -28.45 12.50
N ASP A 14 1.32 -28.92 11.85
CA ASP A 14 1.10 -28.73 10.41
C ASP A 14 0.57 -27.30 10.19
N PHE A 15 1.46 -26.31 10.33
CA PHE A 15 1.31 -25.07 9.58
C PHE A 15 1.49 -25.42 8.09
N PRO A 16 0.49 -25.20 7.22
CA PRO A 16 0.62 -25.50 5.80
C PRO A 16 1.84 -24.80 5.21
N ASP A 17 2.69 -25.59 4.54
CA ASP A 17 3.91 -25.13 3.84
C ASP A 17 3.63 -23.95 2.88
N ASP A 18 2.39 -23.87 2.38
CA ASP A 18 1.91 -22.84 1.46
C ASP A 18 1.55 -21.51 2.17
N ASP A 19 1.10 -21.54 3.43
CA ASP A 19 0.81 -20.33 4.21
C ASP A 19 2.10 -19.58 4.54
N LEU A 20 3.16 -20.32 4.91
CA LEU A 20 4.48 -19.73 5.13
C LEU A 20 5.07 -19.15 3.84
N ARG A 21 4.93 -19.84 2.70
CA ARG A 21 5.38 -19.31 1.39
C ARG A 21 4.66 -18.03 1.03
N TRP A 22 3.35 -17.97 1.26
CA TRP A 22 2.55 -16.79 0.98
C TRP A 22 2.88 -15.63 1.93
N LEU A 23 3.05 -15.87 3.25
CA LEU A 23 3.51 -14.85 4.22
C LEU A 23 4.88 -14.26 3.85
N LEU A 24 5.80 -15.10 3.36
CA LEU A 24 7.10 -14.68 2.87
C LEU A 24 7.00 -13.88 1.56
N SER A 25 6.08 -14.26 0.67
CA SER A 25 5.84 -13.55 -0.58
C SER A 25 5.22 -12.16 -0.35
N ASP A 26 4.24 -12.06 0.55
CA ASP A 26 3.66 -10.77 0.97
C ASP A 26 4.74 -9.88 1.61
N ALA A 27 5.56 -10.44 2.53
CA ALA A 27 6.70 -9.72 3.12
C ALA A 27 7.73 -9.22 2.09
N VAL A 28 7.90 -9.92 0.96
CA VAL A 28 8.77 -9.47 -0.14
C VAL A 28 8.08 -8.40 -0.99
N ALA A 29 6.78 -8.53 -1.26
CA ALA A 29 5.98 -7.53 -1.95
C ALA A 29 5.95 -6.18 -1.21
N ASP A 30 6.11 -6.18 0.11
CA ASP A 30 6.21 -4.96 0.93
C ASP A 30 7.55 -4.23 0.79
N VAL A 31 8.62 -4.94 0.39
CA VAL A 31 10.00 -4.44 0.35
C VAL A 31 10.42 -3.99 -1.04
N ASP A 32 9.92 -4.61 -2.11
CA ASP A 32 10.22 -4.25 -3.50
C ASP A 32 9.00 -3.62 -4.21
N PRO A 33 8.73 -2.31 -3.97
CA PRO A 33 7.77 -1.56 -4.78
C PRO A 33 8.40 -1.31 -6.15
N GLY A 34 8.30 -2.30 -7.05
CA GLY A 34 8.78 -2.22 -8.43
C GLY A 34 8.32 -0.92 -9.08
N ASP A 35 9.28 -0.03 -9.37
CA ASP A 35 9.06 1.35 -9.83
C ASP A 35 8.06 2.22 -9.01
N GLY A 36 8.25 2.29 -7.68
CA GLY A 36 7.70 3.37 -6.83
C GLY A 36 8.02 4.81 -7.28
N LEU A 37 8.84 4.98 -8.33
CA LEU A 37 9.07 6.24 -9.05
C LEU A 37 7.79 6.85 -9.65
N GLY A 38 6.77 6.05 -9.96
CA GLY A 38 5.48 6.54 -10.48
C GLY A 38 4.74 7.44 -9.47
N ALA A 39 4.62 6.98 -8.23
CA ALA A 39 4.00 7.74 -7.14
C ALA A 39 4.78 9.03 -6.80
N ILE A 40 6.12 8.95 -6.75
CA ILE A 40 6.98 10.11 -6.46
C ILE A 40 6.91 11.15 -7.59
N ARG A 41 6.89 10.72 -8.86
CA ARG A 41 6.73 11.63 -10.02
C ARG A 41 5.41 12.37 -10.01
N ARG A 42 4.30 11.71 -9.65
CA ARG A 42 2.97 12.34 -9.58
C ARG A 42 2.97 13.61 -8.71
N ARG A 43 3.65 13.59 -7.56
CA ARG A 43 3.71 14.75 -6.66
C ARG A 43 4.72 15.83 -7.09
N THR A 44 5.69 15.54 -7.96
CA THR A 44 6.63 16.54 -8.51
C THR A 44 6.18 17.20 -9.81
N ALA A 45 5.19 16.62 -10.49
CA ALA A 45 4.74 17.06 -11.82
C ALA A 45 3.85 18.32 -11.80
N GLN A 46 4.13 19.32 -10.96
CA GLN A 46 3.40 20.60 -10.89
C GLN A 46 4.33 21.84 -11.01
N VAL A 47 5.41 21.77 -11.83
CA VAL A 47 6.21 22.94 -12.29
C VAL A 47 6.67 22.79 -13.77
N PRO A 48 6.59 23.82 -14.66
CA PRO A 48 6.93 23.71 -16.09
C PRO A 48 7.93 24.75 -16.61
N ARG A 49 7.96 24.89 -17.94
CA ARG A 49 8.56 26.01 -18.67
C ARG A 49 7.67 26.44 -19.84
N ARG A 50 7.57 27.75 -20.09
CA ARG A 50 7.11 28.28 -21.39
C ARG A 50 8.12 27.89 -22.48
N THR A 51 7.64 27.60 -23.69
CA THR A 51 8.49 27.49 -24.90
C THR A 51 9.09 28.85 -25.27
N PRO A 52 10.26 28.87 -25.94
CA PRO A 52 10.19 29.07 -27.40
C PRO A 52 11.29 28.41 -28.27
N ARG A 53 10.94 28.28 -29.56
CA ARG A 53 11.80 28.28 -30.78
C ARG A 53 12.66 27.05 -31.15
N ARG A 54 12.07 26.29 -32.07
CA ARG A 54 12.63 25.50 -33.20
C ARG A 54 14.07 25.86 -33.65
N TRP A 55 14.86 24.83 -33.96
CA TRP A 55 15.71 24.69 -35.18
C TRP A 55 15.81 23.17 -35.54
N PRO A 56 16.16 22.77 -36.78
CA PRO A 56 15.72 21.47 -37.33
C PRO A 56 16.67 20.27 -37.17
N LEU A 57 16.07 19.10 -37.40
CA LEU A 57 16.55 17.71 -37.33
C LEU A 57 17.96 17.41 -37.89
N LEU A 58 18.65 16.49 -37.21
CA LEU A 58 19.53 15.49 -37.84
C LEU A 58 19.25 14.11 -37.22
N VAL A 59 19.01 13.11 -38.07
CA VAL A 59 18.68 11.74 -37.69
C VAL A 59 19.95 10.88 -37.74
N LEU A 60 20.22 10.12 -36.68
CA LEU A 60 21.00 8.88 -36.76
C LEU A 60 20.51 7.92 -35.66
N GLY A 61 20.20 6.68 -36.02
CA GLY A 61 19.53 5.73 -35.12
C GLY A 61 20.48 4.78 -34.39
N ALA A 62 20.11 4.44 -33.16
CA ALA A 62 20.40 3.20 -32.45
C ALA A 62 19.32 3.06 -31.35
N GLY A 63 18.92 1.84 -30.99
CA GLY A 63 17.82 1.63 -30.04
C GLY A 63 18.09 2.22 -28.65
N THR A 64 17.14 2.98 -28.12
CA THR A 64 17.19 3.58 -26.78
C THR A 64 15.82 3.53 -26.13
N ALA A 65 15.76 3.16 -24.85
CA ALA A 65 14.54 3.25 -24.05
C ALA A 65 14.08 4.72 -23.98
N THR A 66 12.80 4.96 -24.29
CA THR A 66 12.24 6.32 -24.38
C THR A 66 11.92 6.86 -22.98
N ALA A 67 12.91 7.49 -22.34
CA ALA A 67 12.67 8.28 -21.14
C ALA A 67 11.91 9.57 -21.50
N ALA A 68 10.59 9.55 -21.33
CA ALA A 68 9.75 10.74 -21.51
C ALA A 68 10.10 11.82 -20.46
N VAL A 69 10.30 13.06 -20.91
CA VAL A 69 10.63 14.21 -20.06
C VAL A 69 9.45 15.19 -20.07
N ILE A 70 8.76 15.35 -18.93
CA ILE A 70 7.60 16.25 -18.77
C ILE A 70 7.75 17.07 -17.47
N GLY A 71 7.32 18.35 -17.49
CA GLY A 71 7.03 19.23 -16.32
C GLY A 71 5.68 19.98 -16.54
N ALA A 72 4.97 20.61 -15.55
CA ALA A 72 3.54 21.02 -15.68
C ALA A 72 3.03 22.47 -15.32
N VAL A 73 2.84 22.90 -14.04
CA VAL A 73 2.36 24.27 -13.67
C VAL A 73 2.47 24.65 -12.17
N ALA A 74 3.38 25.55 -11.78
CA ALA A 74 3.29 26.34 -10.53
C ALA A 74 2.80 27.75 -10.87
N LEU A 75 1.56 28.07 -10.47
CA LEU A 75 0.95 29.36 -10.73
C LEU A 75 1.24 30.33 -9.58
N VAL A 76 1.73 31.54 -9.90
CA VAL A 76 1.99 32.62 -8.93
C VAL A 76 0.72 33.43 -8.66
N GLY A 77 0.52 33.85 -7.41
CA GLY A 77 -0.59 34.72 -7.02
C GLY A 77 -0.34 35.61 -5.80
N SER A 78 0.56 36.60 -5.88
CA SER A 78 0.39 37.86 -5.12
C SER A 78 1.03 39.04 -5.85
N LEU A 79 0.42 40.22 -5.72
CA LEU A 79 0.78 41.43 -6.47
C LEU A 79 1.65 42.36 -5.61
N GLY A 80 2.87 42.67 -6.06
CA GLY A 80 3.81 43.57 -5.39
C GLY A 80 4.74 44.31 -6.35
N ARG A 81 5.09 45.56 -6.03
CA ARG A 81 5.93 46.47 -6.85
C ARG A 81 7.43 46.07 -6.82
N PRO A 82 8.26 46.55 -7.77
CA PRO A 82 9.65 46.11 -7.90
C PRO A 82 10.61 46.87 -6.98
N GLY A 83 11.61 46.16 -6.44
CA GLY A 83 12.76 46.74 -5.72
C GLY A 83 13.22 45.88 -4.54
N GLY A 84 14.14 44.94 -4.80
CA GLY A 84 14.73 44.06 -3.79
C GLY A 84 15.23 42.76 -4.41
N GLU A 85 16.55 42.56 -4.41
CA GLU A 85 17.18 41.32 -4.88
C GLU A 85 17.16 40.25 -3.78
N ASP A 86 16.03 39.58 -3.63
CA ASP A 86 15.92 38.31 -2.88
C ASP A 86 15.01 37.38 -3.67
N GLY A 87 15.61 36.45 -4.42
CA GLY A 87 14.87 35.36 -5.07
C GLY A 87 14.37 34.37 -4.00
N PRO A 88 13.20 33.73 -4.18
CA PRO A 88 12.81 32.64 -3.30
C PRO A 88 13.88 31.55 -3.38
N ALA A 89 14.44 31.17 -2.23
CA ALA A 89 15.41 30.08 -2.17
C ALA A 89 14.78 28.79 -2.71
N ASP A 90 15.50 28.08 -3.59
CA ASP A 90 15.22 26.69 -3.93
C ASP A 90 15.35 25.85 -2.64
N GLN A 91 14.24 25.73 -1.91
CA GLN A 91 14.13 24.73 -0.87
C GLN A 91 14.09 23.37 -1.56
N PRO A 92 14.96 22.42 -1.20
CA PRO A 92 14.88 21.07 -1.75
C PRO A 92 13.48 20.51 -1.50
N ALA A 93 12.82 20.04 -2.55
CA ALA A 93 11.54 19.34 -2.39
C ALA A 93 11.75 18.16 -1.43
N GLU A 94 10.87 18.02 -0.45
CA GLU A 94 10.93 16.95 0.53
C GLU A 94 10.91 15.59 -0.19
N ARG A 95 11.92 14.76 0.07
CA ARG A 95 11.96 13.41 -0.48
C ARG A 95 10.97 12.56 0.31
N LEU A 96 10.22 11.74 -0.42
CA LEU A 96 9.26 10.81 0.15
C LEU A 96 9.67 9.37 -0.19
N ASP A 97 9.45 8.47 0.76
CA ASP A 97 9.49 7.03 0.54
C ASP A 97 8.05 6.51 0.40
N ALA A 98 7.85 5.47 -0.42
CA ALA A 98 6.60 4.71 -0.44
C ALA A 98 6.72 3.53 0.54
N VAL A 99 5.73 3.34 1.40
CA VAL A 99 5.73 2.32 2.46
C VAL A 99 4.38 1.61 2.52
N ALA A 100 4.42 0.28 2.48
CA ALA A 100 3.24 -0.55 2.69
C ALA A 100 2.62 -0.28 4.08
N THR A 101 1.37 0.14 4.09
CA THR A 101 0.56 0.50 5.26
C THR A 101 -0.75 -0.26 5.17
N TYR A 102 -1.23 -0.78 6.30
CA TYR A 102 -2.31 -1.77 6.33
C TYR A 102 -3.56 -1.24 7.00
N PHE A 103 -4.65 -1.20 6.24
CA PHE A 103 -5.94 -0.64 6.64
C PHE A 103 -7.00 -1.73 6.72
N LEU A 104 -8.01 -1.51 7.56
CA LEU A 104 -9.14 -2.43 7.70
C LEU A 104 -10.12 -2.21 6.54
N GLY A 105 -10.51 -3.28 5.87
CA GLY A 105 -11.64 -3.32 4.94
C GLY A 105 -12.59 -4.44 5.35
N THR A 106 -13.84 -4.39 4.89
CA THR A 106 -14.85 -5.41 5.23
C THR A 106 -15.03 -6.37 4.06
N THR A 107 -14.88 -7.67 4.35
CA THR A 107 -15.00 -8.77 3.38
C THR A 107 -16.14 -9.72 3.79
N PRO A 108 -16.55 -10.66 2.93
CA PRO A 108 -17.49 -11.71 3.33
C PRO A 108 -17.01 -12.59 4.49
N GLU A 109 -15.69 -12.67 4.70
CA GLU A 109 -15.09 -13.40 5.82
C GLU A 109 -14.95 -12.55 7.11
N GLY A 110 -15.51 -11.34 7.11
CA GLY A 110 -15.34 -10.34 8.16
C GLY A 110 -14.26 -9.31 7.83
N ASP A 111 -13.77 -8.63 8.85
CA ASP A 111 -12.78 -7.57 8.70
C ASP A 111 -11.40 -8.13 8.34
N ARG A 112 -10.74 -7.50 7.37
CA ARG A 112 -9.43 -7.91 6.85
C ARG A 112 -8.54 -6.71 6.57
N LEU A 113 -7.24 -6.97 6.55
CA LEU A 113 -6.20 -6.00 6.24
C LEU A 113 -5.97 -5.95 4.73
N TYR A 114 -6.15 -4.75 4.18
CA TYR A 114 -5.76 -4.39 2.82
C TYR A 114 -4.48 -3.54 2.88
N ARG A 115 -3.60 -3.69 1.88
CA ARG A 115 -2.37 -2.91 1.78
C ARG A 115 -2.55 -1.71 0.85
N GLU A 116 -2.02 -0.57 1.28
CA GLU A 116 -1.74 0.59 0.44
C GLU A 116 -0.26 0.98 0.51
N PHE A 117 0.28 1.57 -0.56
CA PHE A 117 1.62 2.18 -0.54
C PHE A 117 1.53 3.66 -0.20
N GLN A 118 1.50 3.96 1.10
CA GLN A 118 1.44 5.33 1.62
C GLN A 118 2.78 6.07 1.45
N SER A 119 2.70 7.35 1.11
CA SER A 119 3.88 8.23 1.05
C SER A 119 4.24 8.74 2.45
N VAL A 120 5.50 8.59 2.87
CA VAL A 120 6.03 9.11 4.14
C VAL A 120 7.29 9.97 3.91
N PRO A 121 7.61 10.93 4.79
CA PRO A 121 8.88 11.65 4.75
C PRO A 121 10.08 10.71 4.73
N HIS A 122 11.03 10.95 3.83
CA HIS A 122 12.27 10.20 3.78
C HIS A 122 13.18 10.62 4.94
N THR A 123 13.17 9.82 6.00
CA THR A 123 14.14 9.90 7.09
C THR A 123 15.27 8.91 6.81
N GLY A 124 16.53 9.35 6.90
CA GLY A 124 17.71 8.48 6.74
C GLY A 124 17.91 7.44 7.86
N ASP A 125 16.85 7.22 8.66
CA ASP A 125 16.70 6.27 9.74
C ASP A 125 15.38 5.52 9.52
N GLY A 126 15.44 4.18 9.53
CA GLY A 126 14.28 3.31 9.34
C GLY A 126 13.28 3.36 10.49
N THR A 127 13.74 3.66 11.71
CA THR A 127 12.88 3.78 12.90
C THR A 127 11.97 5.01 12.80
N ALA A 128 12.53 6.17 12.46
CA ALA A 128 11.75 7.39 12.18
C ALA A 128 10.79 7.22 10.98
N ARG A 129 11.18 6.43 9.96
CA ARG A 129 10.31 6.11 8.82
C ARG A 129 9.14 5.23 9.25
N ALA A 130 9.39 4.21 10.07
CA ALA A 130 8.36 3.33 10.60
C ALA A 130 7.37 4.04 11.53
N LEU A 131 7.84 4.97 12.37
CA LEU A 131 6.94 5.83 13.16
C LEU A 131 6.09 6.74 12.26
N SER A 132 6.67 7.24 11.16
CA SER A 132 5.92 8.04 10.16
C SER A 132 4.87 7.22 9.42
N ALA A 133 5.15 5.93 9.14
CA ALA A 133 4.21 5.01 8.53
C ALA A 133 3.07 4.63 9.47
N LEU A 134 3.35 4.32 10.74
CA LEU A 134 2.31 4.08 11.74
C LEU A 134 1.38 5.28 11.92
N ARG A 135 1.90 6.51 11.84
CA ARG A 135 1.06 7.71 11.88
C ARG A 135 0.13 7.88 10.67
N ARG A 136 0.32 7.14 9.58
CA ARG A 136 -0.68 7.07 8.50
C ARG A 136 -1.90 6.23 8.87
N LEU A 137 -1.81 5.41 9.92
CA LEU A 137 -2.97 4.75 10.51
C LEU A 137 -3.80 5.70 11.38
N GLU A 138 -3.35 6.92 11.72
CA GLU A 138 -4.18 7.84 12.53
C GLU A 138 -5.35 8.41 11.72
N THR A 139 -6.45 8.75 12.38
CA THR A 139 -7.75 9.05 11.74
C THR A 139 -7.71 10.25 10.77
N ASP A 140 -6.98 11.32 11.11
CA ASP A 140 -6.77 12.51 10.26
C ASP A 140 -5.86 12.23 9.05
N ALA A 141 -5.03 11.18 9.11
CA ALA A 141 -4.12 10.79 8.03
C ALA A 141 -4.77 9.76 7.08
N GLY A 142 -5.33 8.69 7.64
CA GLY A 142 -6.19 7.71 6.99
C GLY A 142 -5.58 6.87 5.85
N PRO A 143 -6.38 5.92 5.32
CA PRO A 143 -6.19 5.37 3.98
C PRO A 143 -6.43 6.44 2.91
N ASP A 144 -5.81 6.28 1.74
CA ASP A 144 -6.22 7.04 0.55
C ASP A 144 -7.50 6.44 -0.07
N ASP A 145 -7.73 5.13 0.07
CA ASP A 145 -8.93 4.46 -0.43
C ASP A 145 -10.16 4.64 0.50
N PRO A 146 -11.32 5.10 -0.03
CA PRO A 146 -12.51 5.38 0.78
C PRO A 146 -13.27 4.14 1.28
N ASP A 147 -13.02 2.94 0.72
CA ASP A 147 -13.63 1.69 1.20
C ASP A 147 -12.91 1.15 2.46
N TYR A 148 -11.72 1.69 2.77
CA TYR A 148 -10.88 1.28 3.89
C TYR A 148 -11.08 2.19 5.12
N ARG A 149 -10.60 1.72 6.27
CA ARG A 149 -10.65 2.47 7.54
C ARG A 149 -9.48 2.15 8.45
N THR A 150 -9.42 2.89 9.54
CA THR A 150 -8.51 2.66 10.66
C THR A 150 -9.27 2.64 11.98
N ALA A 151 -8.73 1.92 12.97
CA ALA A 151 -9.20 1.94 14.35
C ALA A 151 -8.40 2.90 15.26
N TRP A 152 -7.40 3.61 14.72
CA TRP A 152 -6.43 4.37 15.53
C TRP A 152 -6.78 5.88 15.59
N PRO A 153 -6.99 6.45 16.79
CA PRO A 153 -7.26 7.87 16.95
C PRO A 153 -6.00 8.73 16.74
N ASP A 154 -6.17 10.02 16.51
CA ASP A 154 -5.06 10.96 16.32
C ASP A 154 -4.15 11.05 17.55
N GLY A 155 -2.84 11.07 17.33
CA GLY A 155 -1.84 10.97 18.38
C GLY A 155 -1.78 9.60 19.07
N ALA A 156 -2.27 8.54 18.43
CA ALA A 156 -2.07 7.17 18.89
C ALA A 156 -0.59 6.81 19.00
N PHE A 157 0.25 7.18 18.01
CA PHE A 157 1.63 6.67 17.90
C PHE A 157 2.68 7.65 18.42
N LEU A 158 3.18 7.36 19.62
CA LEU A 158 4.11 8.22 20.35
C LEU A 158 5.57 7.97 19.98
N ALA A 159 5.98 6.71 19.91
CA ALA A 159 7.34 6.31 19.57
C ALA A 159 7.39 4.89 18.99
N LEU A 160 8.48 4.59 18.28
CA LEU A 160 8.86 3.25 17.83
C LEU A 160 10.35 3.05 18.13
N ASP A 161 10.72 1.85 18.55
CA ASP A 161 12.11 1.36 18.61
C ASP A 161 12.20 0.02 17.86
N ALA A 162 13.31 -0.26 17.20
CA ALA A 162 13.47 -1.46 16.37
C ALA A 162 14.90 -2.00 16.44
N THR A 163 15.04 -3.23 16.94
CA THR A 163 16.34 -3.93 17.01
C THR A 163 16.49 -4.89 15.81
N ALA A 164 17.34 -5.91 15.87
CA ALA A 164 17.34 -7.00 14.87
C ALA A 164 16.38 -8.14 15.21
N GLU A 165 15.83 -8.12 16.42
CA GLU A 165 15.09 -9.21 17.05
C GLU A 165 13.62 -8.86 17.30
N ALA A 166 13.29 -7.59 17.50
CA ALA A 166 11.92 -7.14 17.78
C ALA A 166 11.68 -5.66 17.36
N ILE A 167 10.40 -5.28 17.30
CA ILE A 167 9.95 -3.88 17.21
C ILE A 167 9.10 -3.58 18.45
N THR A 168 9.32 -2.44 19.08
CA THR A 168 8.48 -1.95 20.20
C THR A 168 7.79 -0.66 19.78
N VAL A 169 6.45 -0.67 19.81
CA VAL A 169 5.60 0.47 19.49
C VAL A 169 4.98 1.02 20.76
N ARG A 170 5.22 2.31 21.05
CA ARG A 170 4.59 3.00 22.16
C ARG A 170 3.37 3.78 21.69
N ILE A 171 2.21 3.38 22.20
CA ILE A 171 0.94 4.05 21.94
C ILE A 171 0.50 4.94 23.12
N SER A 172 -0.46 5.83 22.88
CA SER A 172 -1.06 6.65 23.92
C SER A 172 -1.99 5.84 24.83
N GLU A 173 -2.13 6.26 26.10
CA GLU A 173 -3.10 5.64 27.02
C GLU A 173 -4.55 5.77 26.51
N GLY A 174 -4.84 6.78 25.67
CA GLY A 174 -6.13 6.95 25.01
C GLY A 174 -6.40 5.84 23.98
N ALA A 175 -5.42 5.56 23.11
CA ALA A 175 -5.52 4.45 22.16
C ALA A 175 -5.58 3.08 22.89
N ALA A 176 -4.80 2.89 23.95
CA ALA A 176 -4.84 1.64 24.73
C ALA A 176 -6.16 1.44 25.51
N ALA A 177 -6.91 2.51 25.78
CA ALA A 177 -8.24 2.45 26.40
C ALA A 177 -9.38 2.26 25.39
N ASP A 178 -9.12 2.41 24.08
CA ASP A 178 -10.10 2.19 23.03
C ASP A 178 -10.17 0.70 22.63
N PRO A 179 -11.30 0.00 22.85
CA PRO A 179 -11.45 -1.40 22.45
C PRO A 179 -11.23 -1.66 20.96
N ALA A 180 -11.51 -0.68 20.10
CA ALA A 180 -11.31 -0.83 18.66
C ALA A 180 -9.81 -0.84 18.31
N ALA A 181 -9.02 0.07 18.87
CA ALA A 181 -7.58 0.15 18.63
C ALA A 181 -6.82 -1.09 19.15
N VAL A 182 -7.27 -1.69 20.26
CA VAL A 182 -6.64 -2.90 20.84
C VAL A 182 -7.26 -4.23 20.38
N ALA A 183 -8.19 -4.21 19.42
CA ALA A 183 -8.68 -5.42 18.73
C ALA A 183 -7.53 -6.16 18.01
N VAL A 184 -7.72 -7.45 17.69
CA VAL A 184 -6.65 -8.27 17.11
C VAL A 184 -6.24 -7.75 15.74
N GLU A 185 -7.23 -7.43 14.91
CA GLU A 185 -7.11 -6.93 13.55
C GLU A 185 -6.43 -5.55 13.53
N SER A 186 -6.81 -4.66 14.45
CA SER A 186 -6.21 -3.33 14.64
C SER A 186 -4.76 -3.39 15.11
N ILE A 187 -4.43 -4.34 16.00
CA ILE A 187 -3.04 -4.61 16.40
C ILE A 187 -2.25 -5.18 15.21
N GLN A 188 -2.86 -6.03 14.38
CA GLN A 188 -2.21 -6.51 13.16
C GLN A 188 -1.96 -5.37 12.15
N GLN A 189 -2.79 -4.32 12.05
CA GLN A 189 -2.44 -3.12 11.26
C GLN A 189 -1.06 -2.55 11.66
N VAL A 190 -0.77 -2.50 12.97
CA VAL A 190 0.49 -2.01 13.53
C VAL A 190 1.63 -2.99 13.25
N VAL A 191 1.41 -4.30 13.46
CA VAL A 191 2.40 -5.35 13.18
C VAL A 191 2.86 -5.28 11.73
N TYR A 192 1.91 -5.36 10.81
CA TYR A 192 2.13 -5.35 9.37
C TYR A 192 2.82 -4.05 8.89
N THR A 193 2.27 -2.89 9.26
CA THR A 193 2.82 -1.58 8.85
C THR A 193 4.23 -1.35 9.42
N ALA A 194 4.48 -1.70 10.68
CA ALA A 194 5.80 -1.52 11.29
C ALA A 194 6.85 -2.45 10.67
N GLN A 195 6.52 -3.73 10.47
CA GLN A 195 7.41 -4.71 9.83
C GLN A 195 7.77 -4.30 8.40
N ALA A 196 6.79 -3.89 7.60
CA ALA A 196 7.01 -3.38 6.25
C ALA A 196 7.89 -2.12 6.22
N ALA A 197 7.58 -1.13 7.06
CA ALA A 197 8.33 0.12 7.11
C ALA A 197 9.79 -0.06 7.59
N VAL A 198 10.03 -1.04 8.48
CA VAL A 198 11.37 -1.46 8.92
C VAL A 198 12.05 -2.40 7.90
N GLY A 199 11.28 -3.05 7.02
CA GLY A 199 11.75 -4.04 6.04
C GLY A 199 12.13 -5.39 6.65
N ARG A 200 11.55 -5.77 7.80
CA ARG A 200 11.87 -7.02 8.53
C ARG A 200 10.65 -7.57 9.27
N VAL A 201 10.42 -8.88 9.11
CA VAL A 201 9.39 -9.62 9.85
C VAL A 201 9.99 -10.11 11.19
N VAL A 202 9.72 -9.37 12.26
CA VAL A 202 10.13 -9.68 13.64
C VAL A 202 8.95 -9.42 14.60
N PRO A 203 8.88 -10.09 15.77
CA PRO A 203 7.80 -9.87 16.74
C PRO A 203 7.64 -8.40 17.14
N VAL A 204 6.39 -7.98 17.34
CA VAL A 204 6.03 -6.59 17.70
C VAL A 204 5.40 -6.54 19.08
N THR A 205 5.99 -5.75 19.97
CA THR A 205 5.43 -5.44 21.29
C THR A 205 4.77 -4.06 21.27
N VAL A 206 3.56 -3.97 21.82
CA VAL A 206 2.79 -2.72 21.92
C VAL A 206 2.65 -2.34 23.40
N GLU A 207 3.10 -1.14 23.76
CA GLU A 207 3.15 -0.65 25.15
C GLU A 207 2.59 0.77 25.30
N THR A 208 2.23 1.13 26.53
CA THR A 208 2.01 2.51 26.98
C THR A 208 3.06 2.90 28.02
N ALA A 209 2.94 4.10 28.62
CA ALA A 209 3.77 4.46 29.77
C ALA A 209 3.37 3.67 31.05
N GLY A 210 2.12 3.21 31.12
CA GLY A 210 1.60 2.38 32.21
C GLY A 210 1.96 0.89 32.14
N GLY A 211 2.28 0.35 30.96
CA GLY A 211 2.71 -1.05 30.80
C GLY A 211 2.47 -1.63 29.41
N THR A 212 2.67 -2.95 29.28
CA THR A 212 2.49 -3.69 28.02
C THR A 212 1.02 -3.94 27.70
N VAL A 213 0.59 -3.64 26.47
CA VAL A 213 -0.76 -3.91 25.95
C VAL A 213 -0.79 -5.25 25.22
N ARG A 214 0.22 -5.53 24.41
CA ARG A 214 0.48 -6.82 23.73
C ARG A 214 1.98 -7.08 23.69
N THR A 215 2.41 -8.32 23.87
CA THR A 215 3.83 -8.73 23.84
C THR A 215 4.05 -9.69 22.68
N ASP A 216 5.19 -9.56 22.01
CA ASP A 216 5.70 -10.50 20.99
C ASP A 216 4.66 -10.94 19.95
N VAL A 217 3.85 -9.98 19.46
CA VAL A 217 2.82 -10.25 18.45
C VAL A 217 3.50 -10.61 17.13
N VAL A 218 3.20 -11.80 16.63
CA VAL A 218 3.62 -12.27 15.31
C VAL A 218 2.62 -11.86 14.24
N ARG A 219 3.08 -11.80 12.99
CA ARG A 219 2.26 -11.53 11.81
C ARG A 219 1.25 -12.67 11.63
N ASP A 220 -0.03 -12.37 11.61
CA ASP A 220 -1.11 -13.34 11.41
C ASP A 220 -1.61 -13.26 9.95
N GLY A 221 -1.50 -14.37 9.21
CA GLY A 221 -1.89 -14.43 7.80
C GLY A 221 -3.40 -14.39 7.56
N ASP A 222 -4.20 -14.89 8.50
CA ASP A 222 -5.64 -15.06 8.29
C ASP A 222 -6.37 -13.72 8.24
N VAL A 223 -5.80 -12.68 8.86
CA VAL A 223 -6.35 -11.32 8.85
C VAL A 223 -6.10 -10.56 7.55
N LEU A 224 -5.29 -11.03 6.59
CA LEU A 224 -5.17 -10.34 5.29
C LEU A 224 -6.37 -10.56 4.39
N THR A 225 -6.67 -9.56 3.56
CA THR A 225 -7.69 -9.68 2.52
C THR A 225 -7.34 -10.82 1.54
N PRO A 226 -8.33 -11.58 1.06
CA PRO A 226 -8.10 -12.59 0.03
C PRO A 226 -7.57 -12.01 -1.29
N VAL A 227 -7.84 -10.73 -1.59
CA VAL A 227 -7.37 -10.05 -2.80
C VAL A 227 -7.15 -8.55 -2.54
N ASN A 228 -6.04 -8.02 -3.05
CA ASN A 228 -5.65 -6.61 -2.89
C ASN A 228 -5.03 -6.04 -4.19
N ILE A 229 -5.37 -4.80 -4.51
CA ILE A 229 -4.75 -3.97 -5.55
C ILE A 229 -3.68 -3.09 -4.88
N SER A 230 -2.44 -3.19 -5.37
CA SER A 230 -1.32 -2.36 -4.91
C SER A 230 -0.97 -1.22 -5.87
N ASP A 231 -1.21 -1.38 -7.17
CA ASP A 231 -1.21 -0.27 -8.14
C ASP A 231 -2.24 -0.56 -9.26
N PRO A 232 -3.00 0.43 -9.77
CA PRO A 232 -3.03 1.85 -9.39
C PRO A 232 -3.40 2.10 -7.92
N ALA A 233 -2.67 2.99 -7.25
CA ALA A 233 -3.15 3.58 -5.99
C ALA A 233 -4.42 4.43 -6.22
N GLU A 234 -5.18 4.73 -5.16
CA GLU A 234 -6.42 5.52 -5.30
C GLU A 234 -6.17 6.89 -5.95
N GLY A 235 -7.07 7.29 -6.84
CA GLY A 235 -6.97 8.52 -7.63
C GLY A 235 -5.79 8.58 -8.62
N HIS A 236 -5.13 7.46 -8.95
CA HIS A 236 -4.01 7.46 -9.91
C HIS A 236 -4.48 8.00 -11.28
N THR A 237 -3.82 9.03 -11.79
CA THR A 237 -3.97 9.41 -13.21
C THR A 237 -2.97 8.65 -14.08
N VAL A 238 -3.48 7.95 -15.09
CA VAL A 238 -2.72 7.18 -16.09
C VAL A 238 -2.92 7.78 -17.48
N ASP A 239 -1.97 7.51 -18.37
CA ASP A 239 -1.98 7.91 -19.79
C ASP A 239 -2.08 6.61 -20.65
N ASP A 240 -1.35 6.47 -21.76
CA ASP A 240 -1.47 5.35 -22.74
C ASP A 240 -1.35 3.90 -22.18
N LEU A 241 -0.74 3.70 -21.01
CA LEU A 241 -0.50 2.38 -20.40
C LEU A 241 -1.04 2.33 -18.97
N LEU A 242 -1.69 1.21 -18.64
CA LEU A 242 -2.09 0.87 -17.27
C LEU A 242 -1.35 -0.39 -16.82
N THR A 243 -0.59 -0.28 -15.74
CA THR A 243 -0.12 -1.43 -14.94
C THR A 243 -1.12 -1.68 -13.83
N VAL A 244 -1.67 -2.89 -13.77
CA VAL A 244 -2.49 -3.39 -12.66
C VAL A 244 -1.72 -4.47 -11.92
N ARG A 245 -1.66 -4.40 -10.58
CA ARG A 245 -0.97 -5.40 -9.77
C ARG A 245 -1.41 -5.39 -8.31
N GLY A 246 -1.07 -6.46 -7.61
CA GLY A 246 -1.18 -6.54 -6.16
C GLY A 246 -0.91 -7.94 -5.62
N THR A 247 -1.55 -8.27 -4.50
CA THR A 247 -1.50 -9.61 -3.91
C THR A 247 -2.85 -10.30 -3.94
N VAL A 248 -2.79 -11.61 -3.82
CA VAL A 248 -3.91 -12.52 -3.60
C VAL A 248 -3.47 -13.51 -2.51
N ARG A 249 -4.39 -13.97 -1.67
CA ARG A 249 -4.20 -15.16 -0.84
C ARG A 249 -4.79 -16.32 -1.65
N PRO A 250 -4.00 -16.97 -2.53
CA PRO A 250 -4.56 -17.79 -3.58
C PRO A 250 -5.19 -19.05 -2.96
N PRO A 251 -6.45 -19.40 -3.29
CA PRO A 251 -6.84 -20.80 -3.19
C PRO A 251 -5.91 -21.63 -4.09
N THR A 252 -5.61 -22.87 -3.68
CA THR A 252 -4.67 -23.74 -4.37
C THR A 252 -5.01 -23.87 -5.87
N GLY A 253 -4.09 -23.45 -6.74
CA GLY A 253 -4.23 -23.56 -8.20
C GLY A 253 -4.83 -22.36 -8.94
N LEU A 254 -4.82 -21.16 -8.35
CA LEU A 254 -5.15 -19.93 -9.07
C LEU A 254 -3.98 -19.49 -9.99
N ASP A 255 -4.10 -19.73 -11.30
CA ASP A 255 -3.08 -19.37 -12.30
C ASP A 255 -3.19 -17.93 -12.83
N SER A 256 -4.41 -17.35 -12.87
CA SER A 256 -4.68 -15.98 -13.29
C SER A 256 -5.78 -15.34 -12.44
N LEU A 257 -5.77 -14.01 -12.36
CA LEU A 257 -6.75 -13.22 -11.63
C LEU A 257 -7.44 -12.23 -12.59
N PRO A 258 -8.77 -12.27 -12.74
CA PRO A 258 -9.50 -11.36 -13.63
C PRO A 258 -9.61 -9.96 -13.01
N TRP A 259 -9.58 -8.95 -13.87
CA TRP A 259 -9.82 -7.55 -13.52
C TRP A 259 -10.70 -6.87 -14.56
N THR A 260 -11.42 -5.82 -14.15
CA THR A 260 -12.23 -4.99 -15.03
C THR A 260 -12.02 -3.50 -14.76
N LEU A 261 -12.07 -2.67 -15.81
CA LEU A 261 -12.26 -1.23 -15.69
C LEU A 261 -13.72 -0.91 -16.00
N VAL A 262 -14.38 -0.26 -15.05
CA VAL A 262 -15.79 0.16 -15.16
C VAL A 262 -15.85 1.69 -15.31
N ALA A 263 -16.67 2.17 -16.25
CA ALA A 263 -17.00 3.59 -16.40
C ALA A 263 -18.52 3.73 -16.60
N ASP A 264 -19.13 4.72 -15.92
CA ASP A 264 -20.59 4.95 -15.93
C ASP A 264 -21.46 3.71 -15.64
N GLY A 265 -20.91 2.73 -14.91
CA GLY A 265 -21.56 1.46 -14.57
C GLY A 265 -21.41 0.33 -15.61
N GLU A 266 -20.74 0.59 -16.73
CA GLU A 266 -20.49 -0.38 -17.80
C GLU A 266 -19.02 -0.82 -17.83
N VAL A 267 -18.74 -2.06 -18.23
CA VAL A 267 -17.37 -2.56 -18.38
C VAL A 267 -16.76 -1.97 -19.65
N ALA A 268 -15.75 -1.12 -19.49
CA ALA A 268 -15.04 -0.47 -20.58
C ALA A 268 -13.83 -1.30 -21.06
N LEU A 269 -13.17 -2.02 -20.15
CA LEU A 269 -12.06 -2.92 -20.45
C LEU A 269 -12.03 -4.06 -19.43
N SER A 270 -11.48 -5.21 -19.80
CA SER A 270 -11.19 -6.30 -18.87
C SER A 270 -9.96 -7.08 -19.31
N GLY A 271 -9.37 -7.82 -18.38
CA GLY A 271 -8.22 -8.69 -18.63
C GLY A 271 -8.01 -9.70 -17.52
N GLU A 272 -6.91 -10.45 -17.64
CA GLU A 272 -6.47 -11.42 -16.65
C GLU A 272 -4.97 -11.24 -16.40
N ALA A 273 -4.58 -11.03 -15.15
CA ALA A 273 -3.19 -10.96 -14.74
C ALA A 273 -2.69 -12.35 -14.29
N PRO A 274 -1.51 -12.82 -14.74
CA PRO A 274 -0.93 -14.06 -14.23
C PRO A 274 -0.60 -13.94 -12.74
N VAL A 275 -0.87 -15.00 -11.98
CA VAL A 275 -0.53 -15.10 -10.56
C VAL A 275 0.80 -15.85 -10.42
N THR A 276 1.69 -15.37 -9.57
CA THR A 276 2.96 -16.07 -9.25
C THR A 276 3.30 -15.84 -7.78
N GLY A 277 3.31 -16.92 -6.99
CA GLY A 277 3.64 -16.83 -5.56
C GLY A 277 2.68 -15.95 -4.74
N GLY A 278 1.42 -15.78 -5.16
CA GLY A 278 0.47 -14.88 -4.47
C GLY A 278 0.60 -13.40 -4.85
N THR A 279 1.49 -13.02 -5.76
CA THR A 279 1.44 -11.71 -6.43
C THR A 279 0.80 -11.86 -7.81
N TRP A 280 0.23 -10.78 -8.33
CA TRP A 280 -0.32 -10.70 -9.68
C TRP A 280 0.06 -9.36 -10.31
N GLU A 281 0.44 -9.35 -11.59
CA GLU A 281 0.80 -8.12 -12.32
C GLU A 281 0.51 -8.28 -13.83
N GLN A 282 -0.04 -7.22 -14.44
CA GLN A 282 -0.18 -7.09 -15.88
C GLN A 282 -0.03 -5.61 -16.28
N THR A 283 0.58 -5.35 -17.43
CA THR A 283 0.51 -4.03 -18.09
C THR A 283 -0.27 -4.17 -19.39
N THR A 284 -1.24 -3.28 -19.60
CA THR A 284 -2.10 -3.24 -20.79
C THR A 284 -2.03 -1.86 -21.45
N ASP A 285 -2.24 -1.85 -22.77
CA ASP A 285 -2.51 -0.64 -23.54
C ASP A 285 -3.94 -0.17 -23.23
N ILE A 286 -4.09 1.14 -23.00
CA ILE A 286 -5.38 1.81 -22.78
C ILE A 286 -5.57 3.06 -23.66
N THR A 287 -4.76 3.21 -24.72
CA THR A 287 -4.80 4.36 -25.66
C THR A 287 -6.17 4.56 -26.32
N ASP A 288 -6.96 3.49 -26.46
CA ASP A 288 -8.31 3.52 -27.04
C ASP A 288 -9.41 3.87 -26.00
N LEU A 289 -9.09 4.02 -24.71
CA LEU A 289 -10.05 4.47 -23.71
C LEU A 289 -10.31 5.97 -23.82
N ALA A 290 -11.54 6.39 -23.50
CA ALA A 290 -11.88 7.80 -23.44
C ALA A 290 -11.27 8.44 -22.18
N PRO A 291 -10.80 9.71 -22.23
CA PRO A 291 -10.38 10.42 -21.03
C PRO A 291 -11.54 10.55 -20.05
N GLY A 292 -11.34 10.15 -18.80
CA GLY A 292 -12.42 10.03 -17.82
C GLY A 292 -12.02 9.30 -16.53
N THR A 293 -12.97 9.15 -15.62
CA THR A 293 -12.80 8.41 -14.37
C THR A 293 -13.25 6.96 -14.56
N TYR A 294 -12.45 6.02 -14.08
CA TYR A 294 -12.69 4.59 -14.15
C TYR A 294 -12.51 3.96 -12.77
N THR A 295 -13.30 2.94 -12.46
CA THR A 295 -13.07 2.07 -11.30
C THR A 295 -12.46 0.77 -11.79
N LEU A 296 -11.23 0.49 -11.38
CA LEU A 296 -10.64 -0.84 -11.44
C LEU A 296 -11.32 -1.71 -10.39
N VAL A 297 -11.81 -2.87 -10.78
CA VAL A 297 -12.41 -3.87 -9.88
C VAL A 297 -11.66 -5.18 -10.06
N VAL A 298 -11.24 -5.76 -8.94
CA VAL A 298 -10.66 -7.10 -8.85
C VAL A 298 -11.50 -7.91 -7.88
N SER A 299 -11.77 -9.17 -8.19
CA SER A 299 -12.66 -10.01 -7.39
C SER A 299 -12.20 -11.46 -7.35
N LEU A 300 -12.26 -12.07 -6.17
CA LEU A 300 -11.89 -13.46 -5.92
C LEU A 300 -13.05 -14.18 -5.21
N LEU A 301 -13.49 -15.31 -5.76
CA LEU A 301 -14.47 -16.17 -5.10
C LEU A 301 -13.79 -16.93 -3.95
N VAL A 302 -14.14 -16.56 -2.71
CA VAL A 302 -13.66 -17.21 -1.47
C VAL A 302 -14.69 -18.15 -0.85
N GLY A 303 -15.94 -18.04 -1.29
CA GLY A 303 -17.05 -18.89 -0.87
C GLY A 303 -18.06 -19.10 -2.01
N PRO A 304 -19.18 -19.81 -1.74
CA PRO A 304 -20.16 -20.14 -2.77
C PRO A 304 -20.96 -18.94 -3.29
N ASP A 305 -21.17 -17.91 -2.46
CA ASP A 305 -22.19 -16.87 -2.73
C ASP A 305 -21.64 -15.43 -2.77
N ASP A 306 -20.53 -15.12 -2.08
CA ASP A 306 -19.96 -13.75 -2.00
C ASP A 306 -18.45 -13.72 -2.35
N PRO A 307 -18.01 -12.92 -3.34
CA PRO A 307 -16.60 -12.69 -3.63
C PRO A 307 -15.96 -11.72 -2.63
N ALA A 308 -14.68 -11.93 -2.33
CA ALA A 308 -13.83 -10.86 -1.83
C ALA A 308 -13.53 -9.90 -3.00
N VAL A 309 -13.61 -8.60 -2.74
CA VAL A 309 -13.46 -7.55 -3.77
C VAL A 309 -12.44 -6.53 -3.27
N ASP A 310 -11.68 -5.96 -4.20
CA ASP A 310 -10.94 -4.72 -4.01
C ASP A 310 -11.21 -3.80 -5.21
N THR A 311 -11.29 -2.49 -4.98
CA THR A 311 -11.54 -1.51 -6.04
C THR A 311 -10.59 -0.33 -5.96
N ARG A 312 -10.32 0.34 -7.10
CA ARG A 312 -9.53 1.58 -7.15
C ARG A 312 -10.10 2.52 -8.19
N THR A 313 -10.33 3.77 -7.83
CA THR A 313 -10.62 4.85 -8.77
C THR A 313 -9.33 5.34 -9.43
N LEU A 314 -9.33 5.43 -10.75
CA LEU A 314 -8.27 6.04 -11.54
C LEU A 314 -8.86 7.04 -12.55
N THR A 315 -7.99 7.85 -13.15
CA THR A 315 -8.33 8.78 -14.23
C THR A 315 -7.46 8.50 -15.45
N VAL A 316 -8.09 8.36 -16.62
CA VAL A 316 -7.42 8.27 -17.93
C VAL A 316 -7.41 9.67 -18.57
N ARG A 317 -6.35 10.03 -19.31
CA ARG A 317 -6.16 11.36 -19.95
C ARG A 317 -6.31 11.40 -21.46
#